data_AF-A0A960ED82-F1
#
_entry.id   AF-A0A960ED82-F1
#
_cell.length_a   1.000
_cell.length_b   1.000
_cell.length_c   1.000
_cell.angle_alpha   90.00
_cell.angle_beta   90.00
_cell.angle_gamma   90.00
#
_symmetry.space_group_name_H-M   'P 1'
#
loop_
_entity.id
_entity.type
_entity.pdbx_description
1 polymer ?
#
loop_
_entity_poly.entity_id
_entity_poly.type
_entity_poly.pdbx_seq_one_letter_code
_entity_poly.pdbx_strand_id
1 'polypeptide(L)'
;VLLAPTDLAVSRTAPGRFELSWSAPQPDVGYQVSLVAGDEVRSTDETTYVWEFDGEPGGACFEVRTVSADRTRVSQSTAGPACA
;
A
#
# COMPACT_ATOMS: atom_id res chain seq x y z
N VAL A 1 -20.02 1.55 3.84
CA VAL A 1 -19.04 2.53 3.34
C VAL A 1 -17.68 1.88 3.49
N LEU A 2 -16.78 2.00 2.51
CA LEU A 2 -15.40 1.52 2.70
C LEU A 2 -14.58 2.63 3.35
N LEU A 3 -13.89 2.27 4.42
CA LEU A 3 -12.94 3.14 5.09
C LEU A 3 -11.54 2.94 4.50
N ALA A 4 -10.77 4.02 4.43
CA ALA A 4 -9.38 3.95 3.99
C ALA A 4 -8.53 3.28 5.08
N PRO A 5 -7.44 2.57 4.72
CA PRO A 5 -6.48 2.11 5.71
C PRO A 5 -5.92 3.31 6.49
N THR A 6 -5.59 3.14 7.76
CA THR A 6 -4.95 4.21 8.55
C THR A 6 -3.52 3.83 8.91
N ASP A 7 -2.75 4.79 9.43
CA ASP A 7 -1.39 4.56 9.95
C ASP A 7 -0.47 3.89 8.92
N LEU A 8 -0.68 4.18 7.62
CA LEU A 8 0.16 3.65 6.57
C LEU A 8 1.59 4.16 6.76
N ALA A 9 2.49 3.23 7.04
CA ALA A 9 3.91 3.48 7.24
C ALA A 9 4.70 2.68 6.20
N VAL A 10 5.75 3.32 5.68
CA VAL A 10 6.67 2.73 4.71
C VAL A 10 8.08 2.84 5.27
N SER A 11 8.78 1.72 5.33
CA SER A 11 10.17 1.65 5.76
C SER A 11 11.02 0.95 4.71
N ARG A 12 12.18 1.52 4.38
CA ARG A 12 13.16 0.87 3.50
C ARG A 12 14.02 -0.06 4.36
N THR A 13 13.90 -1.36 4.16
CA THR A 13 14.62 -2.37 4.95
C THR A 13 15.92 -2.84 4.28
N ALA A 14 16.00 -2.73 2.95
CA ALA A 14 17.23 -2.97 2.17
C ALA A 14 17.22 -2.15 0.87
N PRO A 15 18.32 -2.12 0.09
CA PRO A 15 18.27 -1.62 -1.28
C PRO A 15 17.24 -2.36 -2.11
N GLY A 16 16.30 -1.63 -2.71
CA GLY A 16 15.20 -2.22 -3.49
C GLY A 16 14.10 -2.89 -2.66
N ARG A 17 14.15 -2.87 -1.32
CA ARG A 17 13.14 -3.52 -0.46
C ARG A 17 12.46 -2.54 0.48
N PHE A 18 11.14 -2.49 0.38
CA PHE A 18 10.27 -1.65 1.20
C PHE A 18 9.27 -2.51 1.94
N GLU A 19 9.16 -2.28 3.24
CA GLU A 19 8.15 -2.88 4.09
C GLU A 19 7.09 -1.83 4.39
N LEU A 20 5.85 -2.16 4.03
CA LEU A 20 4.67 -1.37 4.24
C LEU A 20 3.85 -2.01 5.35
N SER A 21 3.27 -1.18 6.22
CA SER A 21 2.34 -1.60 7.25
C SER A 21 1.22 -0.58 7.39
N TRP A 22 0.02 -1.03 7.68
CA TRP A 22 -1.15 -0.17 7.91
C TRP A 22 -2.11 -0.81 8.90
N SER A 23 -3.02 0.00 9.43
CA SER A 23 -4.13 -0.48 10.27
C SER A 23 -5.32 -0.84 9.40
N ALA A 24 -5.89 -2.03 9.62
CA ALA A 24 -7.15 -2.43 9.01
C ALA A 24 -8.28 -1.52 9.50
N PRO A 25 -8.99 -0.82 8.61
CA PRO A 25 -10.01 0.13 9.05
C PRO A 25 -11.35 -0.56 9.35
N GLN A 26 -11.51 -1.81 8.93
CA GLN A 26 -12.68 -2.67 9.13
C GLN A 26 -12.28 -4.13 8.89
N PRO A 27 -13.01 -5.12 9.45
CA PRO A 27 -12.78 -6.53 9.15
C PRO A 27 -13.27 -6.91 7.74
N ASP A 28 -12.82 -8.07 7.26
CA ASP A 28 -13.29 -8.74 6.03
C ASP A 28 -13.18 -7.88 4.74
N VAL A 29 -12.05 -7.19 4.59
CA VAL A 29 -11.71 -6.41 3.40
C VAL A 29 -10.35 -6.80 2.84
N GLY A 30 -10.19 -6.64 1.53
CA GLY A 30 -8.90 -6.78 0.87
C GLY A 30 -8.21 -5.43 0.69
N TYR A 31 -6.92 -5.48 0.35
CA TYR A 31 -6.10 -4.32 0.10
C TYR A 31 -5.45 -4.40 -1.29
N GLN A 32 -5.30 -3.24 -1.91
CA GLN A 32 -4.49 -3.03 -3.10
C GLN A 32 -3.35 -2.09 -2.76
N VAL A 33 -2.13 -2.54 -2.99
CA VAL A 33 -0.90 -1.76 -2.83
C VAL A 33 -0.41 -1.36 -4.20
N SER A 34 -0.03 -0.09 -4.37
CA SER A 34 0.51 0.42 -5.63
C SER A 34 1.55 1.50 -5.40
N LEU A 35 2.33 1.78 -6.43
CA LEU A 35 3.21 2.95 -6.47
C LEU A 35 2.43 4.16 -6.99
N VAL A 36 2.58 5.32 -6.35
CA VAL A 36 1.88 6.54 -6.78
C VAL A 36 2.27 6.96 -8.20
N ALA A 37 3.53 6.72 -8.59
CA ALA A 37 4.06 7.05 -9.91
C ALA A 37 4.09 5.85 -10.88
N GLY A 38 3.53 4.70 -10.50
CA GLY A 38 3.58 3.47 -11.30
C GLY A 38 2.20 2.88 -11.57
N ASP A 39 2.11 2.04 -12.59
CA ASP A 39 0.87 1.35 -12.97
C ASP A 39 0.71 -0.02 -12.27
N GLU A 40 1.71 -0.43 -11.49
CA GLU A 40 1.71 -1.72 -10.83
C GLU A 40 0.81 -1.71 -9.60
N VAL A 41 -0.14 -2.65 -9.56
CA VAL A 41 -1.06 -2.86 -8.44
C VAL A 41 -0.96 -4.31 -8.00
N ARG A 42 -0.74 -4.51 -6.69
CA ARG A 42 -0.67 -5.81 -6.03
C ARG A 42 -1.80 -5.92 -5.03
N SER A 43 -2.42 -7.09 -4.91
CA SER A 43 -3.52 -7.31 -3.95
C SER A 43 -3.06 -8.21 -2.81
N THR A 44 -3.51 -7.91 -1.60
CA THR A 44 -3.26 -8.71 -0.39
C THR A 44 -4.41 -8.57 0.59
N ASP A 45 -4.62 -9.56 1.44
CA ASP A 45 -5.57 -9.51 2.57
C ASP A 45 -4.86 -9.23 3.91
N GLU A 46 -3.52 -9.15 3.87
CA GLU A 46 -2.67 -8.84 5.02
C GLU A 46 -2.51 -7.33 5.21
N THR A 47 -2.23 -6.89 6.44
CA THR A 47 -1.98 -5.48 6.79
C THR A 47 -0.50 -5.10 6.72
N THR A 48 0.34 -6.02 6.27
CA THR A 48 1.78 -5.85 6.06
C THR A 48 2.12 -6.36 4.67
N TYR A 49 2.98 -5.64 3.95
CA TYR A 49 3.38 -6.02 2.60
C TYR A 49 4.83 -5.65 2.32
N VAL A 50 5.55 -6.56 1.67
CA VAL A 50 6.92 -6.28 1.21
C VAL A 50 6.90 -6.06 -0.29
N TRP A 51 7.35 -4.87 -0.70
CA TRP A 51 7.59 -4.55 -2.10
C TRP A 51 9.07 -4.65 -2.42
N GLU A 52 9.40 -5.44 -3.44
CA GLU A 52 10.77 -5.61 -3.93
C GLU A 52 10.90 -5.08 -5.35
N PHE A 53 12.00 -4.39 -5.60
CA PHE A 53 12.38 -3.85 -6.90
C PHE A 53 13.65 -4.55 -7.37
N ASP A 54 13.78 -4.78 -8.68
CA ASP A 54 15.00 -5.27 -9.32
C ASP A 54 16.16 -4.24 -9.35
N GLY A 55 16.12 -3.19 -8.50
CA GLY A 55 17.11 -2.12 -8.41
C GLY A 55 16.85 -1.17 -7.25
N GLU A 56 17.63 -0.08 -7.12
CA GLU A 56 17.34 0.96 -6.11
C GLU A 56 16.32 1.97 -6.67
N PRO A 57 15.06 1.96 -6.19
CA PRO A 57 14.13 3.03 -6.54
C PRO A 57 14.52 4.31 -5.80
N GLY A 58 14.63 5.41 -6.54
CA GLY A 58 14.84 6.73 -5.97
C GLY A 58 13.58 7.23 -5.26
N GLY A 59 13.38 6.82 -4.00
CA GLY A 59 12.24 7.24 -3.18
C GLY A 59 10.89 6.73 -3.70
N ALA A 60 10.34 5.69 -3.08
CA ALA A 60 9.06 5.12 -3.48
C ALA A 60 7.89 5.69 -2.63
N CYS A 61 6.95 6.38 -3.27
CA CYS A 61 5.65 6.69 -2.68
C CYS A 61 4.69 5.55 -2.94
N PHE A 62 4.09 5.03 -1.87
CA PHE A 62 3.13 3.95 -1.94
C PHE A 62 1.74 4.43 -1.57
N GLU A 63 0.77 3.78 -2.18
CA GLU A 63 -0.64 3.93 -1.88
C GLU A 63 -1.21 2.57 -1.53
N VAL A 64 -2.08 2.55 -0.50
CA VAL A 64 -2.84 1.37 -0.12
C VAL A 64 -4.32 1.72 -0.15
N ARG A 65 -5.08 0.92 -0.90
CA ARG A 65 -6.52 1.04 -1.04
C ARG A 65 -7.22 -0.13 -0.37
N THR A 66 -8.22 0.12 0.44
CA THR A 66 -9.17 -0.92 0.86
C THR A 66 -10.14 -1.18 -0.28
N VAL A 67 -10.38 -2.45 -0.59
CA VAL A 67 -11.23 -2.91 -1.69
C VAL A 67 -12.33 -3.83 -1.14
N SER A 68 -13.58 -3.63 -1.58
CA SER A 68 -14.68 -4.53 -1.22
C SER A 68 -14.51 -5.92 -1.84
N ALA A 69 -15.16 -6.93 -1.25
CA ALA A 69 -15.14 -8.31 -1.77
C ALA A 69 -15.60 -8.43 -3.25
N ASP A 70 -16.51 -7.54 -3.68
CA ASP A 70 -16.99 -7.45 -5.07
C ASP A 70 -16.13 -6.54 -5.97
N ARG A 71 -15.07 -5.93 -5.41
CA ARG A 71 -14.16 -4.97 -6.04
C ARG A 71 -14.82 -3.75 -6.68
N THR A 72 -16.05 -3.41 -6.29
CA THR A 72 -16.79 -2.27 -6.84
C THR A 72 -16.55 -0.96 -6.09
N ARG A 73 -15.98 -1.02 -4.89
CA ARG A 73 -15.77 0.13 -4.01
C ARG A 73 -14.34 0.15 -3.48
N VAL A 74 -13.77 1.35 -3.44
CA VAL A 74 -12.40 1.59 -2.98
C VAL A 74 -12.32 2.82 -2.08
N SER A 75 -11.38 2.78 -1.13
CA SER A 75 -10.98 3.93 -0.30
C SER A 75 -9.46 3.86 -0.06
N GLN A 76 -8.76 4.98 0.02
CA GLN A 76 -7.29 5.00 -0.11
C GLN A 76 -6.56 5.82 0.95
N SER A 77 -5.33 5.39 1.25
CA SER A 77 -4.32 6.12 2.01
C SER A 77 -2.96 6.05 1.33
N THR A 78 -2.14 7.09 1.50
CA THR A 78 -0.87 7.27 0.80
C THR A 78 0.24 7.58 1.82
N ALA A 79 1.42 6.96 1.65
CA ALA A 79 2.59 7.25 2.49
C ALA A 79 3.90 6.95 1.76
N GLY A 80 4.97 7.63 2.16
CA GLY A 80 6.31 7.43 1.61
C GLY A 80 7.21 8.64 1.84
N PRO A 81 8.54 8.48 1.66
CA PRO A 81 9.54 9.50 1.96
C PRO A 81 9.47 10.75 1.05
N ALA A 82 8.68 10.75 -0.02
CA ALA A 82 8.59 11.85 -0.98
C ALA A 82 7.14 12.28 -1.29
N CYS A 83 6.18 11.93 -0.44
CA CYS A 83 4.77 12.22 -0.71
C CYS A 83 4.46 13.62 -0.16
N ALA A 84 4.75 14.64 -0.97
CA ALA A 84 4.45 16.05 -0.72
C ALA A 84 3.36 16.55 -1.67
#